data_AF-A0A351GG59-F1
#
_entry.id   AF-A0A351GG59-F1
#
_cell.length_a   1.000
_cell.length_b   1.000
_cell.length_c   1.000
_cell.angle_alpha   90.00
_cell.angle_beta   90.00
_cell.angle_gamma   90.00
#
_symmetry.space_group_name_H-M   'P 1'
#
loop_
_entity.id
_entity.type
_entity.pdbx_description
1 polymer ?
#
loop_
_entity_poly.entity_id
_entity_poly.type
_entity_poly.pdbx_seq_one_letter_code
_entity_poly.pdbx_strand_id
1 'polypeptide(L)'
;MSEVKTPAKVPFLQKAAFGSGHLVNNLLPGALGVFSFFLITAFGINPALAGLLSAIPRLFDAISDPIMGFVTDNTNTRWGRRRPYIFIGAILCSILFVVQWQMFEENGASYNFWYFMAFSVLFILSNTIFSTPLMGLGYELTSDTKERNNLMGLANTIGQISWMIVPLFWSLIANKDLFDS
;
A
#
# COMPACT_ATOMS: atom_id res chain seq x y z
N MET A 1 -17.35 -14.78 -28.65
CA MET A 1 -16.97 -14.33 -27.29
C MET A 1 -17.16 -15.52 -26.38
N SER A 2 -16.08 -16.13 -25.90
CA SER A 2 -16.16 -17.27 -24.98
C SER A 2 -16.73 -16.79 -23.64
N GLU A 3 -17.92 -17.27 -23.28
CA GLU A 3 -18.47 -17.13 -21.92
C GLU A 3 -17.44 -17.71 -20.93
N VAL A 4 -16.67 -16.83 -20.30
CA VAL A 4 -15.86 -17.21 -19.14
C VAL A 4 -16.87 -17.51 -18.05
N LYS A 5 -17.13 -18.80 -17.79
CA LYS A 5 -17.93 -19.27 -16.66
C LYS A 5 -17.25 -18.78 -15.38
N THR A 6 -17.66 -17.62 -14.87
CA THR A 6 -17.25 -17.15 -13.56
C THR A 6 -17.75 -18.17 -12.53
N PRO A 7 -16.87 -18.70 -11.67
CA PRO A 7 -17.28 -19.69 -10.68
C PRO A 7 -18.30 -19.06 -9.73
N ALA A 8 -19.39 -19.79 -9.44
CA ALA A 8 -20.43 -19.35 -8.51
C ALA A 8 -19.92 -19.08 -7.08
N LYS A 9 -18.72 -19.60 -6.74
CA LYS A 9 -18.00 -19.31 -5.50
C LYS A 9 -16.51 -19.12 -5.79
N VAL A 10 -15.94 -18.03 -5.30
CA VAL A 10 -14.49 -17.80 -5.42
C VAL A 10 -13.77 -18.68 -4.40
N PRO A 11 -12.75 -19.48 -4.80
CA PRO A 11 -12.04 -20.37 -3.89
C PRO A 11 -11.36 -19.61 -2.75
N PHE A 12 -11.35 -20.22 -1.55
CA PHE A 12 -10.87 -19.59 -0.31
C PHE A 12 -9.44 -19.06 -0.43
N LEU A 13 -8.56 -19.78 -1.13
CA LEU A 13 -7.17 -19.35 -1.35
C LEU A 13 -7.07 -18.04 -2.16
N GLN A 14 -7.96 -17.83 -3.13
CA GLN A 14 -8.02 -16.57 -3.88
C GLN A 14 -8.59 -15.44 -3.02
N LYS A 15 -9.58 -15.72 -2.16
CA LYS A 15 -10.10 -14.76 -1.18
C LYS A 15 -9.02 -14.35 -0.18
N ALA A 16 -8.21 -15.29 0.31
CA ALA A 16 -7.11 -15.03 1.23
C ALA A 16 -5.97 -14.24 0.57
N ALA A 17 -5.57 -14.59 -0.66
CA ALA A 17 -4.59 -13.82 -1.42
C ALA A 17 -5.07 -12.39 -1.70
N PHE A 18 -6.34 -12.22 -2.06
CA PHE A 18 -6.95 -10.90 -2.24
C PHE A 18 -6.98 -10.08 -0.93
N GLY A 19 -7.34 -10.73 0.19
CA GLY A 19 -7.29 -10.13 1.53
C GLY A 19 -5.88 -9.71 1.95
N SER A 20 -4.85 -10.50 1.63
CA SER A 20 -3.45 -10.13 1.92
C SER A 20 -3.01 -8.88 1.16
N GLY A 21 -3.49 -8.67 -0.06
CA GLY A 21 -3.25 -7.43 -0.80
C GLY A 21 -3.89 -6.21 -0.14
N HIS A 22 -5.11 -6.37 0.40
CA HIS A 22 -5.77 -5.32 1.18
C HIS A 22 -5.11 -5.07 2.55
N LEU A 23 -4.52 -6.09 3.16
CA LEU A 23 -3.69 -5.96 4.36
C LEU A 23 -2.49 -5.07 4.07
N VAL A 24 -1.70 -5.42 3.05
CA VAL A 24 -0.53 -4.63 2.63
C VAL A 24 -0.94 -3.19 2.28
N ASN A 25 -2.00 -3.00 1.50
CA ASN A 25 -2.47 -1.67 1.10
C ASN A 25 -2.89 -0.77 2.29
N ASN A 26 -3.31 -1.34 3.42
CA ASN A 26 -3.64 -0.56 4.63
C ASN A 26 -2.45 -0.37 5.56
N LEU A 27 -1.53 -1.33 5.62
CA LEU A 27 -0.36 -1.30 6.49
C LEU A 27 0.65 -0.24 6.00
N LEU A 28 0.77 -0.07 4.69
CA LEU A 28 1.74 0.82 4.06
C LEU A 28 1.49 2.32 4.35
N PRO A 29 0.28 2.90 4.16
CA PRO A 29 -0.02 4.25 4.59
C PRO A 29 0.09 4.45 6.11
N GLY A 30 -0.27 3.41 6.89
CA GLY A 30 -0.16 3.43 8.34
C GLY A 30 1.29 3.59 8.81
N ALA A 31 2.23 2.86 8.20
CA ALA A 31 3.66 2.95 8.49
C ALA A 31 4.23 4.35 8.17
N LEU A 32 3.84 4.95 7.03
CA LEU A 32 4.24 6.32 6.69
C LEU A 32 3.75 7.35 7.70
N GLY A 33 2.51 7.20 8.19
CA GLY A 33 1.95 8.08 9.22
C GLY A 33 2.71 8.02 10.54
N VAL A 34 3.07 6.81 10.99
CA VAL A 34 3.89 6.60 12.19
C VAL A 34 5.29 7.20 12.02
N PHE A 35 5.89 7.06 10.83
CA PHE A 35 7.19 7.65 10.57
C PHE A 35 7.17 9.18 10.59
N SER A 36 6.12 9.80 10.04
CA SER A 36 5.93 11.25 10.12
C SER A 36 5.89 11.74 11.58
N PHE A 37 5.31 10.96 12.49
CA PHE A 37 5.32 11.25 13.92
C PHE A 37 6.73 11.10 14.53
N PHE A 38 7.48 10.08 14.13
CA PHE A 38 8.87 9.86 14.58
C PHE A 38 9.81 11.01 14.14
N LEU A 39 9.67 11.52 12.92
CA LEU A 39 10.46 12.66 12.45
C LEU A 39 10.22 13.93 13.28
N ILE A 40 8.99 14.16 13.73
CA ILE A 40 8.65 15.30 14.59
C ILE A 40 9.25 15.10 16.00
N THR A 41 9.09 13.90 16.56
CA THR A 41 9.38 13.62 17.97
C THR A 41 10.85 13.28 18.26
N ALA A 42 11.49 12.49 17.39
CA ALA A 42 12.88 12.05 17.57
C ALA A 42 13.90 13.00 16.91
N PHE A 43 13.60 13.52 15.72
CA PHE A 43 14.51 14.40 14.97
C PHE A 43 14.22 15.90 15.16
N GLY A 44 13.17 16.25 15.92
CA GLY A 44 12.82 17.65 16.20
C GLY A 44 12.47 18.47 14.96
N ILE A 45 12.06 17.81 13.87
CA ILE A 45 11.71 18.47 12.61
C ILE A 45 10.42 19.28 12.80
N ASN A 46 10.36 20.46 12.18
CA ASN A 46 9.20 21.34 12.24
C ASN A 46 7.91 20.57 11.84
N PRO A 47 6.83 20.59 12.65
CA PRO A 47 5.56 19.93 12.36
C PRO A 47 4.97 20.27 10.99
N ALA A 48 5.23 21.49 10.48
CA ALA A 48 4.81 21.90 9.14
C ALA A 48 5.44 21.03 8.02
N LEU A 49 6.71 20.65 8.17
CA LEU A 49 7.41 19.79 7.21
C LEU A 49 6.88 18.36 7.22
N ALA A 50 6.52 17.84 8.40
CA ALA A 50 5.91 16.53 8.54
C ALA A 50 4.48 16.49 7.95
N GLY A 51 3.72 17.59 8.11
CA GLY A 51 2.45 17.78 7.42
C GLY A 51 2.61 17.74 5.90
N LEU A 52 3.62 18.43 5.36
CA LEU A 52 3.93 18.39 3.92
C LEU A 52 4.35 17.00 3.44
N LEU A 53 5.11 16.28 4.26
CA LEU A 53 5.55 14.90 3.97
C LEU A 53 4.38 13.92 3.86
N SER A 54 3.30 14.17 4.60
CA SER A 54 2.07 13.39 4.50
C SER A 54 1.14 13.89 3.39
N ALA A 55 1.12 15.20 3.13
CA ALA A 55 0.21 15.83 2.18
C ALA A 55 0.66 15.67 0.72
N ILE A 56 1.94 15.88 0.42
CA ILE A 56 2.45 15.85 -0.96
C ILE A 56 2.23 14.46 -1.59
N PRO A 57 2.68 13.35 -0.99
CA PRO A 57 2.45 12.03 -1.56
C PRO A 57 0.95 11.73 -1.74
N ARG A 58 0.09 12.21 -0.83
CA ARG A 58 -1.37 12.02 -0.91
C ARG A 58 -2.01 12.79 -2.07
N LEU A 59 -1.51 13.99 -2.38
CA LEU A 59 -1.94 14.75 -3.56
C LEU A 59 -1.54 14.04 -4.85
N PHE A 60 -0.32 13.47 -4.89
CA PHE A 60 0.11 12.64 -6.01
C PHE A 60 -0.75 11.38 -6.16
N ASP A 61 -1.11 10.72 -5.06
CA ASP A 61 -2.00 9.55 -5.05
C ASP A 61 -3.35 9.87 -5.71
N ALA A 62 -3.97 10.99 -5.30
CA ALA A 62 -5.26 11.44 -5.82
C ALA A 62 -5.26 11.67 -7.34
N ILE A 63 -4.12 12.02 -7.93
CA ILE A 63 -3.96 12.21 -9.39
C ILE A 63 -3.59 10.89 -10.07
N SER A 64 -2.76 10.08 -9.43
CA SER A 64 -2.21 8.84 -10.00
C SER A 64 -3.26 7.73 -10.07
N ASP A 65 -4.19 7.69 -9.11
CA ASP A 65 -5.28 6.72 -9.05
C ASP A 65 -6.16 6.70 -10.32
N PRO A 66 -6.73 7.84 -10.79
CA PRO A 66 -7.49 7.89 -12.05
C PRO A 66 -6.65 7.51 -13.28
N ILE A 67 -5.40 7.96 -13.33
CA ILE A 67 -4.50 7.68 -14.46
C ILE A 67 -4.26 6.18 -14.55
N MET A 68 -3.95 5.53 -13.42
CA MET A 68 -3.73 4.09 -13.39
C MET A 68 -5.01 3.30 -13.70
N GLY A 69 -6.17 3.79 -13.26
CA GLY A 69 -7.47 3.26 -13.66
C GLY A 69 -7.61 3.22 -15.18
N PHE A 70 -7.36 4.35 -15.84
CA PHE A 70 -7.43 4.45 -17.31
C PHE A 70 -6.40 3.55 -18.03
N VAL A 71 -5.15 3.51 -17.54
CA VAL A 71 -4.08 2.69 -18.12
C VAL A 71 -4.41 1.20 -18.01
N THR A 72 -4.82 0.74 -16.84
CA THR A 72 -5.21 -0.66 -16.63
C THR A 72 -6.47 -1.00 -17.42
N ASP A 73 -7.34 -0.03 -17.67
CA ASP A 73 -8.53 -0.24 -18.49
C ASP A 73 -8.26 -0.32 -19.99
N ASN A 74 -7.19 0.29 -20.49
CA ASN A 74 -6.84 0.21 -21.90
C ASN A 74 -5.81 -0.88 -22.23
N THR A 75 -5.29 -1.60 -21.22
CA THR A 75 -4.23 -2.59 -21.43
C THR A 75 -4.79 -3.97 -21.80
N ASN A 76 -4.46 -4.48 -22.99
CA ASN A 76 -4.71 -5.88 -23.37
C ASN A 76 -3.38 -6.66 -23.43
N THR A 77 -3.09 -7.45 -22.39
CA THR A 77 -1.90 -8.30 -22.31
C THR A 77 -2.24 -9.79 -22.26
N ARG A 78 -1.31 -10.62 -22.74
CA ARG A 78 -1.46 -12.09 -22.80
C ARG A 78 -1.70 -12.77 -21.44
N TRP A 79 -1.34 -12.13 -20.33
CA TRP A 79 -1.51 -12.65 -18.97
C TRP A 79 -2.73 -12.08 -18.23
N GLY A 80 -3.58 -11.33 -18.94
CA GLY A 80 -4.77 -10.68 -18.41
C GLY A 80 -4.53 -9.19 -18.12
N ARG A 81 -5.60 -8.40 -18.24
CA ARG A 81 -5.59 -6.94 -18.21
C ARG A 81 -5.01 -6.30 -16.93
N ARG A 82 -5.20 -6.94 -15.77
CA ARG A 82 -4.85 -6.37 -14.44
C ARG A 82 -3.74 -7.11 -13.68
N ARG A 83 -3.49 -8.40 -13.96
CA ARG A 83 -2.54 -9.24 -13.20
C ARG A 83 -1.06 -8.83 -13.31
N PRO A 84 -0.53 -8.42 -14.49
CA PRO A 84 0.86 -8.00 -14.60
C PRO A 84 1.18 -6.75 -13.78
N TYR A 85 0.25 -5.80 -13.73
CA TYR A 85 0.42 -4.56 -12.95
C TYR A 85 0.46 -4.82 -11.46
N ILE A 86 -0.38 -5.72 -10.95
CA ILE A 86 -0.35 -6.15 -9.55
C ILE A 86 1.03 -6.75 -9.22
N PHE A 87 1.58 -7.61 -10.08
CA PHE A 87 2.86 -8.25 -9.81
C PHE A 87 4.04 -7.25 -9.86
N ILE A 88 4.08 -6.41 -10.89
CA ILE A 88 5.12 -5.37 -11.04
C ILE A 88 5.02 -4.34 -9.90
N GLY A 89 3.80 -3.90 -9.59
CA GLY A 89 3.53 -2.98 -8.49
C GLY A 89 3.94 -3.55 -7.13
N ALA A 90 3.66 -4.82 -6.86
CA ALA A 90 4.08 -5.48 -5.62
C ALA A 90 5.62 -5.53 -5.47
N ILE A 91 6.35 -5.85 -6.54
CA ILE A 91 7.82 -5.87 -6.53
C ILE A 91 8.39 -4.47 -6.34
N LEU A 92 7.91 -3.48 -7.12
CA LEU A 92 8.37 -2.10 -7.00
C LEU A 92 8.07 -1.53 -5.61
N CYS A 93 6.87 -1.78 -5.09
CA CYS A 93 6.47 -1.36 -3.76
C CYS A 93 7.36 -1.98 -2.68
N SER A 94 7.69 -3.27 -2.79
CA SER A 94 8.57 -3.95 -1.83
C SER A 94 10.00 -3.38 -1.85
N ILE A 95 10.56 -3.11 -3.03
CA ILE A 95 11.90 -2.54 -3.17
C ILE A 95 11.93 -1.12 -2.60
N LEU A 96 10.97 -0.27 -3.00
CA LEU A 96 10.88 1.10 -2.51
C LEU A 96 10.55 1.17 -1.01
N PHE A 97 9.86 0.16 -0.48
CA PHE A 97 9.73 0.00 0.95
C PHE A 97 11.08 -0.21 1.61
N VAL A 98 11.91 -1.16 1.17
CA VAL A 98 13.23 -1.36 1.80
C VAL A 98 14.12 -0.12 1.65
N VAL A 99 14.13 0.50 0.48
CA VAL A 99 15.01 1.64 0.16
C VAL A 99 14.62 2.91 0.90
N GLN A 100 13.33 3.17 1.15
CA GLN A 100 12.91 4.36 1.90
C GLN A 100 13.44 4.34 3.35
N TRP A 101 13.64 3.15 3.93
CA TRP A 101 14.14 2.99 5.29
C TRP A 101 15.67 3.03 5.40
N GLN A 102 16.41 3.12 4.29
CA GLN A 102 17.87 3.23 4.27
C GLN A 102 18.32 4.68 4.54
N MET A 103 17.99 5.21 5.72
CA MET A 103 18.40 6.55 6.15
C MET A 103 19.56 6.45 7.15
N PHE A 104 20.61 7.22 6.91
CA PHE A 104 21.79 7.28 7.78
C PHE A 104 21.84 8.65 8.48
N GLU A 105 22.16 8.66 9.76
CA GLU A 105 22.25 9.88 10.58
C GLU A 105 23.34 10.82 10.07
N GLU A 106 24.37 10.26 9.44
CA GLU A 106 25.55 10.94 8.90
C GLU A 106 25.24 11.94 7.76
N ASN A 107 24.12 11.77 7.04
CA ASN A 107 23.80 12.59 5.86
C ASN A 107 23.19 13.97 6.18
N GLY A 108 22.85 14.22 7.45
CA GLY A 108 22.21 15.46 7.89
C GLY A 108 20.70 15.51 7.63
N ALA A 109 19.98 16.26 8.48
CA ALA A 109 18.52 16.28 8.54
C ALA A 109 17.85 16.72 7.22
N SER A 110 18.42 17.71 6.51
CA SER A 110 17.85 18.22 5.26
C SER A 110 17.94 17.22 4.11
N TYR A 111 19.06 16.50 3.98
CA TYR A 111 19.21 15.46 2.96
C TYR A 111 18.23 14.31 3.21
N ASN A 112 18.17 13.85 4.46
CA ASN A 112 17.27 12.79 4.90
C ASN A 112 15.80 13.14 4.66
N PHE A 113 15.40 14.41 4.86
CA PHE A 113 14.06 14.87 4.55
C PHE A 113 13.72 14.77 3.04
N TRP A 114 14.58 15.29 2.17
CA TRP A 114 14.34 15.25 0.72
C TRP A 114 14.42 13.84 0.15
N TYR A 115 15.34 13.02 0.65
CA TYR A 115 15.43 11.60 0.32
C TYR A 115 14.11 10.91 0.66
N PHE A 116 13.66 11.01 1.91
CA PHE A 116 12.44 10.35 2.34
C PHE A 116 11.20 10.87 1.60
N MET A 117 11.12 12.18 1.31
CA MET A 117 10.06 12.76 0.49
C MET A 117 10.03 12.18 -0.94
N ALA A 118 11.17 12.08 -1.61
CA ALA A 118 11.22 11.54 -2.97
C ALA A 118 10.82 10.05 -3.00
N PHE A 119 11.35 9.26 -2.06
CA PHE A 119 11.03 7.83 -1.97
C PHE A 119 9.59 7.59 -1.53
N SER A 120 8.99 8.44 -0.68
CA SER A 120 7.59 8.31 -0.29
C SER A 120 6.64 8.55 -1.47
N VAL A 121 6.92 9.53 -2.34
CA VAL A 121 6.13 9.76 -3.57
C VAL A 121 6.25 8.55 -4.51
N LEU A 122 7.46 8.06 -4.77
CA LEU A 122 7.69 6.88 -5.62
C LEU A 122 6.99 5.64 -5.05
N PHE A 123 7.03 5.50 -3.74
CA PHE A 123 6.41 4.41 -3.02
C PHE A 123 4.89 4.45 -3.17
N ILE A 124 4.26 5.63 -3.01
CA ILE A 124 2.83 5.79 -3.24
C ILE A 124 2.46 5.49 -4.69
N LEU A 125 3.24 5.98 -5.67
CA LEU A 125 3.00 5.66 -7.08
C LEU A 125 3.01 4.14 -7.32
N SER A 126 3.93 3.42 -6.69
CA SER A 126 3.98 1.95 -6.78
C SER A 126 2.82 1.28 -6.06
N ASN A 127 2.37 1.85 -4.93
CA ASN A 127 1.18 1.41 -4.24
C ASN A 127 -0.08 1.61 -5.10
N THR A 128 -0.22 2.73 -5.81
CA THR A 128 -1.30 2.98 -6.77
C THR A 128 -1.29 1.91 -7.89
N ILE A 129 -0.13 1.63 -8.48
CA ILE A 129 0.04 0.61 -9.53
C ILE A 129 -0.42 -0.78 -9.05
N PHE A 130 -0.29 -1.07 -7.76
CA PHE A 130 -0.74 -2.32 -7.14
C PHE A 130 -2.24 -2.29 -6.76
N SER A 131 -2.66 -1.24 -6.04
CA SER A 131 -3.97 -1.12 -5.38
C SER A 131 -5.11 -0.94 -6.37
N THR A 132 -4.95 -0.07 -7.38
CA THR A 132 -6.02 0.24 -8.35
C THR A 132 -6.43 -1.00 -9.16
N PRO A 133 -5.51 -1.78 -9.79
CA PRO A 133 -5.89 -3.00 -10.47
C PRO A 133 -6.29 -4.13 -9.53
N LEU A 134 -5.79 -4.17 -8.29
CA LEU A 134 -6.26 -5.12 -7.28
C LEU A 134 -7.75 -4.89 -6.98
N MET A 135 -8.15 -3.66 -6.64
CA MET A 135 -9.57 -3.35 -6.39
C MET A 135 -10.43 -3.67 -7.61
N GLY A 136 -9.96 -3.30 -8.80
CA GLY A 136 -10.63 -3.64 -10.05
C GLY A 136 -10.83 -5.15 -10.26
N LEU A 137 -9.80 -5.96 -10.01
CA LEU A 137 -9.87 -7.42 -10.10
C LEU A 137 -10.91 -8.02 -9.14
N GLY A 138 -11.07 -7.42 -7.94
CA GLY A 138 -12.10 -7.76 -6.97
C GLY A 138 -13.52 -7.71 -7.56
N TYR A 139 -13.80 -6.73 -8.41
CA TYR A 139 -15.09 -6.57 -9.07
C TYR A 139 -15.29 -7.51 -10.27
N GLU A 140 -14.20 -7.99 -10.90
CA GLU A 140 -14.23 -8.91 -12.03
C GLU A 140 -14.26 -10.40 -11.61
N LEU A 141 -13.87 -10.71 -10.38
CA LEU A 141 -13.75 -12.08 -9.86
C LEU A 141 -15.09 -12.84 -9.79
N THR A 142 -16.22 -12.14 -9.70
CA THR A 142 -17.54 -12.78 -9.68
C THR A 142 -18.63 -11.87 -10.26
N SER A 143 -19.60 -12.49 -10.95
CA SER A 143 -20.78 -11.82 -11.50
C SER A 143 -21.94 -11.72 -10.49
N ASP A 144 -21.86 -12.43 -9.36
CA ASP A 144 -22.89 -12.35 -8.30
C ASP A 144 -22.57 -11.21 -7.33
N THR A 145 -23.49 -10.24 -7.26
CA THR A 145 -23.41 -9.09 -6.35
C THR A 145 -23.26 -9.50 -4.88
N LYS A 146 -23.88 -10.60 -4.43
CA LYS A 146 -23.77 -11.08 -3.05
C LYS A 146 -22.39 -11.66 -2.75
N GLU A 147 -21.86 -12.50 -3.64
CA GLU A 147 -20.52 -13.06 -3.55
C GLU A 147 -19.46 -11.95 -3.58
N ARG A 148 -19.65 -10.93 -4.43
CA ARG A 148 -18.77 -9.76 -4.54
C ARG A 148 -18.74 -8.93 -3.27
N ASN A 149 -19.91 -8.62 -2.69
CA ASN A 149 -19.97 -7.92 -1.41
C ASN A 149 -19.30 -8.70 -0.28
N ASN A 150 -19.48 -10.02 -0.23
CA ASN A 150 -18.80 -10.86 0.76
C ASN A 150 -17.28 -10.89 0.55
N LEU A 151 -16.81 -10.92 -0.69
CA LEU A 151 -15.38 -10.90 -1.02
C LEU A 151 -14.72 -9.57 -0.65
N MET A 152 -15.34 -8.45 -1.03
CA MET A 152 -14.86 -7.12 -0.65
C MET A 152 -14.98 -6.88 0.86
N GLY A 153 -16.05 -7.37 1.49
CA GLY A 153 -16.25 -7.30 2.94
C GLY A 153 -15.13 -8.04 3.68
N LEU A 154 -14.84 -9.29 3.31
CA LEU A 154 -13.72 -10.06 3.87
C LEU A 154 -12.38 -9.37 3.65
N ALA A 155 -12.13 -8.87 2.44
CA ALA A 155 -10.88 -8.20 2.11
C ALA A 155 -10.68 -6.93 2.94
N ASN A 156 -11.74 -6.14 3.11
CA ASN A 156 -11.69 -4.92 3.93
C ASN A 156 -11.51 -5.26 5.41
N THR A 157 -12.22 -6.26 5.94
CA THR A 157 -12.02 -6.73 7.33
C THR A 157 -10.59 -7.19 7.58
N ILE A 158 -9.99 -7.95 6.66
CA ILE A 158 -8.57 -8.34 6.73
C ILE A 158 -7.66 -7.11 6.64
N GLY A 159 -8.00 -6.15 5.78
CA GLY A 159 -7.30 -4.86 5.68
C GLY A 159 -7.27 -4.10 7.01
N GLN A 160 -8.39 -4.07 7.73
CA GLN A 160 -8.51 -3.38 9.01
C GLN A 160 -7.69 -4.01 10.14
N ILE A 161 -7.37 -5.31 10.07
CA ILE A 161 -6.45 -5.96 11.02
C ILE A 161 -5.06 -5.28 10.99
N SER A 162 -4.65 -4.73 9.84
CA SER A 162 -3.40 -3.96 9.72
C SER A 162 -3.34 -2.79 10.70
N TRP A 163 -4.46 -2.07 10.88
CA TRP A 163 -4.54 -0.93 11.81
C TRP A 163 -4.46 -1.35 13.28
N MET A 164 -4.76 -2.61 13.59
CA MET A 164 -4.55 -3.16 14.94
C MET A 164 -3.10 -3.59 15.17
N ILE A 165 -2.41 -4.01 14.10
CA ILE A 165 -1.02 -4.50 14.15
C ILE A 165 -0.03 -3.33 14.20
N VAL A 166 -0.26 -2.25 13.45
CA VAL A 166 0.65 -1.09 13.39
C VAL A 166 0.99 -0.50 14.77
N PRO A 167 0.03 -0.28 15.69
CA PRO A 167 0.32 0.20 17.05
C PRO A 167 1.12 -0.79 17.90
N LEU A 168 0.97 -2.10 17.66
CA LEU A 168 1.73 -3.13 18.38
C LEU A 168 3.21 -3.15 17.95
N PHE A 169 3.48 -2.95 16.66
CA PHE A 169 4.86 -2.75 16.20
C PHE A 169 5.47 -1.49 16.82
N TRP A 170 4.69 -0.42 16.95
CA TRP A 170 5.13 0.80 17.63
C TRP A 170 5.48 0.56 19.10
N SER A 171 4.61 -0.12 19.87
CA SER A 171 4.89 -0.40 21.28
C SER A 171 6.12 -1.31 21.47
N LEU A 172 6.36 -2.23 20.53
CA LEU A 172 7.56 -3.07 20.51
C LEU A 172 8.84 -2.27 20.23
N ILE A 173 8.82 -1.36 19.24
CA ILE A 173 9.99 -0.54 18.87
C ILE A 173 10.28 0.54 19.93
N ALA A 174 9.24 1.10 20.56
CA ALA A 174 9.37 2.14 21.58
C ALA A 174 9.88 1.60 22.93
N ASN A 175 9.71 0.32 23.23
CA ASN A 175 10.24 -0.31 24.43
C ASN A 175 11.73 -0.64 24.26
N LYS A 176 12.60 0.28 24.70
CA LYS A 176 14.05 0.07 24.76
C LYS A 176 14.46 -1.12 25.64
N ASP A 177 13.66 -1.44 26.65
CA ASP A 177 13.95 -2.52 27.62
C ASP A 177 13.99 -3.93 26.99
N LEU A 178 13.46 -4.12 25.79
CA LEU A 178 13.43 -5.41 25.07
C LEU A 178 14.74 -5.75 24.35
N PHE A 179 15.62 -4.76 24.14
CA PHE A 179 16.87 -4.91 23.37
C PHE A 179 18.13 -4.84 24.26
N ASP A 180 17.96 -4.58 25.56
CA ASP A 180 19.04 -4.49 26.55
C ASP A 180 19.27 -5.81 27.32
N SER A 181 18.86 -6.96 26.76
CA SER A 181 19.12 -8.31 27.34
C SER A 181 20.12 -9.13 26.52
#